data_AF-A0A926HFA9-F1
#
_entry.id   AF-A0A926HFA9-F1
#
_cell.length_a   1.000
_cell.length_b   1.000
_cell.length_c   1.000
_cell.angle_alpha   90.00
_cell.angle_beta   90.00
_cell.angle_gamma   90.00
#
_symmetry.space_group_name_H-M   'P 1'
#
loop_
_entity.id
_entity.type
_entity.pdbx_description
1 polymer ?
#
loop_
_entity_poly.entity_id
_entity_poly.type
_entity_poly.pdbx_seq_one_letter_code
_entity_poly.pdbx_strand_id
1 'polypeptide(L)'
;IDEFLSGQVDDVFIAYTDFINTLTQKPVVMGWLPLVPHEMEDTVAGEYLKSVPGVSTTGLTYDYEPDPIAILDEIVPRFTELQLYQAVLESAASEHSARMVAMRNASDNALQLAADYTLIYNKARQAAITNEILDIVGGAEALQSSIDKLAEQLLLQHQHDMLEVPSAPKKPAVTKVVVKGSKADDLTKIEGIGPKMFAALVGAGIDTFAKLAATDENTLRAAIEAAGMKFSPTLSTWSQQAAYAVNGDWAGLEAFQSQLVSGRKA
;
A
#
# COMPACT_ATOMS: atom_id res chain seq x y z
N ILE A 1 51.13 -11.84 20.06
CA ILE A 1 52.19 -11.55 21.05
C ILE A 1 53.23 -12.67 21.04
N ASP A 2 52.83 -13.93 21.18
CA ASP A 2 53.74 -15.09 21.14
C ASP A 2 54.63 -15.18 19.88
N GLU A 3 54.10 -14.84 18.70
CA GLU A 3 54.87 -14.79 17.45
C GLU A 3 55.99 -13.74 17.49
N PHE A 4 55.74 -12.60 18.12
CA PHE A 4 56.74 -11.53 18.31
C PHE A 4 57.79 -11.97 19.34
N LEU A 5 57.36 -12.57 20.47
CA LEU A 5 58.27 -13.09 21.49
C LEU A 5 59.14 -14.25 20.99
N SER A 6 58.64 -15.05 20.05
CA SER A 6 59.40 -16.12 19.40
C SER A 6 60.33 -15.64 18.27
N GLY A 7 60.33 -14.34 17.95
CA GLY A 7 61.16 -13.74 16.91
C GLY A 7 60.74 -14.10 15.49
N GLN A 8 59.50 -14.56 15.30
CA GLN A 8 58.96 -14.84 13.96
C GLN A 8 58.50 -13.57 13.24
N VAL A 9 58.16 -12.53 14.00
CA VAL A 9 57.75 -11.22 13.50
C VAL A 9 58.51 -10.12 14.24
N ASP A 10 59.00 -9.13 13.48
CA ASP A 10 59.84 -8.04 14.00
C ASP A 10 59.04 -6.77 14.29
N ASP A 11 57.98 -6.49 13.51
CA ASP A 11 57.11 -5.32 13.67
C ASP A 11 55.64 -5.73 13.54
N VAL A 12 54.80 -5.24 14.44
CA VAL A 12 53.36 -5.51 14.47
C VAL A 12 52.60 -4.20 14.42
N PHE A 13 51.75 -4.06 13.40
CA PHE A 13 50.88 -2.91 13.21
C PHE A 13 49.41 -3.31 13.41
N ILE A 14 48.63 -2.43 14.02
CA ILE A 14 47.18 -2.57 14.13
C ILE A 14 46.53 -1.50 13.25
N ALA A 15 45.72 -1.93 12.29
CA ALA A 15 44.83 -1.05 11.54
C ALA A 15 43.43 -1.11 12.15
N TYR A 16 42.90 0.03 12.57
CA TYR A 16 41.57 0.14 13.13
C TYR A 16 40.93 1.49 12.78
N THR A 17 39.67 1.66 13.13
CA THR A 17 38.96 2.92 12.90
C THR A 17 38.79 3.67 14.22
N ASP A 18 39.47 4.80 14.34
CA ASP A 18 39.37 5.70 15.49
C ASP A 18 38.01 6.42 15.49
N PHE A 19 37.28 6.22 16.58
CA PHE A 19 35.96 6.79 16.80
C PHE A 19 36.08 8.18 17.43
N ILE A 20 36.12 9.22 16.60
CA ILE A 20 36.13 10.60 17.09
C ILE A 20 34.70 11.02 17.49
N ASN A 21 33.75 10.85 16.57
CA ASN A 21 32.33 11.12 16.81
C ASN A 21 31.47 10.36 15.80
N THR A 22 30.15 10.53 15.87
CA THR A 22 29.21 9.77 15.05
C THR A 22 29.26 10.09 13.55
N LEU A 23 29.79 11.25 13.17
CA LEU A 23 29.94 11.69 11.78
C LEU A 23 31.36 11.51 11.24
N THR A 24 32.37 11.47 12.12
CA THR A 24 33.79 11.42 11.77
C THR A 24 34.43 10.19 12.38
N GLN A 25 34.75 9.23 11.52
CA GLN A 25 35.54 8.06 11.86
C GLN A 25 36.80 8.07 10.99
N LYS A 26 37.99 7.91 11.60
CA LYS A 26 39.25 7.96 10.85
C LYS A 26 39.94 6.59 10.86
N PRO A 27 40.30 6.02 9.70
CA PRO A 27 41.15 4.85 9.68
C PRO A 27 42.56 5.24 10.13
N VAL A 28 43.10 4.54 11.12
CA VAL A 28 44.42 4.76 11.69
C VAL A 28 45.20 3.44 11.65
N VAL A 29 46.49 3.53 11.34
CA VAL A 29 47.43 2.42 11.44
C VAL A 29 48.44 2.79 12.53
N MET A 30 48.43 2.02 13.62
CA MET A 30 49.30 2.22 14.77
C MET A 30 50.37 1.13 14.82
N GLY A 31 51.63 1.50 15.03
CA GLY A 31 52.68 0.54 15.39
C GLY A 31 52.47 0.08 16.82
N TRP A 32 52.16 -1.20 17.01
CA TRP A 32 51.79 -1.78 18.30
C TRP A 32 52.99 -2.45 19.00
N LEU A 33 53.81 -3.18 18.25
CA LEU A 33 55.07 -3.77 18.73
C LEU A 33 56.17 -3.54 17.69
N PRO A 34 57.44 -3.31 18.07
CA PRO A 34 57.97 -3.18 19.43
C PRO A 34 57.48 -1.91 20.14
N LEU A 35 57.40 -1.94 21.47
CA LEU A 35 57.12 -0.75 22.27
C LEU A 35 58.31 0.20 22.21
N VAL A 36 58.21 1.24 21.40
CA VAL A 36 59.20 2.32 21.35
C VAL A 36 58.79 3.37 22.39
N PRO A 37 59.68 3.76 23.33
CA PRO A 37 59.42 4.90 24.19
C PRO A 37 59.20 6.13 23.31
N HIS A 38 57.98 6.65 23.28
CA HIS A 38 57.71 7.92 22.62
C HIS A 38 58.14 9.06 23.54
N GLU A 39 58.96 9.97 23.02
CA GLU A 39 59.10 11.30 23.61
C GLU A 39 57.71 11.96 23.53
N MET A 40 57.14 12.28 24.69
CA MET A 40 55.73 12.68 24.86
C MET A 40 55.43 14.10 24.32
N GLU A 41 56.11 14.56 23.27
CA GLU A 41 55.92 15.92 22.72
C GLU A 41 54.89 15.99 21.58
N ASP A 42 54.66 14.93 20.81
CA ASP A 42 53.99 15.04 19.50
C ASP A 42 52.61 14.35 19.36
N THR A 43 51.91 14.00 20.45
CA THR A 43 50.56 13.42 20.36
C THR A 43 49.47 14.35 20.93
N VAL A 44 48.28 14.33 20.30
CA VAL A 44 47.09 15.12 20.69
C VAL A 44 46.63 14.83 22.14
N ALA A 45 47.07 13.70 22.72
CA ALA A 45 46.88 13.39 24.13
C ALA A 45 47.70 14.29 25.09
N GLY A 46 48.77 14.93 24.60
CA GLY A 46 49.60 15.88 25.36
C GLY A 46 48.87 17.18 25.74
N GLU A 47 47.76 17.51 25.08
CA GLU A 47 46.97 18.70 25.39
C GLU A 47 46.08 18.51 26.64
N TYR A 48 45.76 17.26 27.01
CA TYR A 48 44.94 16.91 28.18
C TYR A 48 45.71 16.30 29.34
N LEU A 49 46.94 15.84 29.11
CA LEU A 49 47.89 15.53 30.16
C LEU A 49 48.58 16.81 30.60
N LYS A 50 48.24 17.33 31.79
CA LYS A 50 49.12 18.28 32.49
C LYS A 50 50.53 17.72 32.40
N SER A 51 51.48 18.53 31.94
CA SER A 51 52.91 18.21 31.90
C SER A 51 53.25 17.48 33.19
N VAL A 52 53.44 16.17 33.11
CA VAL A 52 54.00 15.42 34.23
C VAL A 52 55.35 16.07 34.42
N PRO A 53 55.66 16.67 35.59
CA PRO A 53 56.96 17.28 35.79
C PRO A 53 57.98 16.20 35.42
N GLY A 54 58.79 16.49 34.40
CA GLY A 54 59.81 15.57 33.94
C GLY A 54 60.52 15.08 35.19
N VAL A 55 60.50 13.77 35.42
CA VAL A 55 61.16 13.18 36.58
C VAL A 55 62.63 13.47 36.37
N SER A 56 63.05 14.61 36.91
CA SER A 56 64.44 14.96 37.03
C SER A 56 65.02 13.82 37.83
N THR A 57 65.97 13.11 37.23
CA THR A 57 66.77 12.06 37.87
C THR A 57 67.67 12.63 38.99
N THR A 58 67.24 13.72 39.63
CA THR A 58 67.86 14.34 40.78
C THR A 58 67.42 13.57 42.02
N GLY A 59 68.06 12.41 42.22
CA GLY A 59 68.42 11.91 43.55
C GLY A 59 67.31 11.42 44.49
N LEU A 60 66.11 11.12 44.02
CA LEU A 60 65.15 10.34 44.80
C LEU A 60 65.20 8.87 44.33
N THR A 61 65.98 8.07 45.06
CA THR A 61 65.97 6.61 44.91
C THR A 61 64.64 6.10 45.46
N TYR A 62 63.72 5.75 44.56
CA TYR A 62 62.49 5.05 44.92
C TYR A 62 62.82 3.56 45.06
N ASP A 63 62.64 3.03 46.26
CA ASP A 63 62.71 1.59 46.49
C ASP A 63 61.38 0.98 46.03
N TYR A 64 61.44 0.16 44.98
CA TYR A 64 60.30 -0.58 44.46
C TYR A 64 60.27 -1.97 45.11
N GLU A 65 59.09 -2.40 45.54
CA GLU A 65 58.83 -3.76 46.01
C GLU A 65 57.62 -4.29 45.22
N PRO A 66 57.74 -5.30 44.34
CA PRO A 66 58.92 -6.10 43.96
C PRO A 66 59.92 -5.36 43.02
N ASP A 67 60.98 -6.07 42.58
CA ASP A 67 62.00 -5.54 41.65
C ASP A 67 61.38 -4.86 40.41
N PRO A 68 61.90 -3.71 39.95
CA PRO A 68 61.35 -3.00 38.79
C PRO A 68 61.16 -3.84 37.53
N ILE A 69 62.02 -4.84 37.29
CA ILE A 69 61.88 -5.74 36.13
C ILE A 69 60.64 -6.62 36.30
N ALA A 70 60.43 -7.17 37.50
CA ALA A 70 59.25 -7.98 37.80
C ALA A 70 57.95 -7.19 37.63
N ILE A 71 57.96 -5.89 37.96
CA ILE A 71 56.82 -5.00 37.72
C ILE A 71 56.55 -4.82 36.22
N LEU A 72 57.61 -4.56 35.43
CA LEU A 72 57.47 -4.38 33.98
C LEU A 72 57.02 -5.66 33.28
N ASP A 73 57.51 -6.82 33.71
CA ASP A 73 57.12 -8.14 33.17
C ASP A 73 55.62 -8.41 33.36
N GLU A 74 54.98 -7.84 34.40
CA GLU A 74 53.54 -7.95 34.60
C GLU A 74 52.74 -6.86 33.87
N ILE A 75 53.22 -5.61 33.90
CA ILE A 75 52.48 -4.46 33.35
C ILE A 75 52.52 -4.41 31.83
N VAL A 76 53.68 -4.68 31.22
CA VAL A 76 53.88 -4.52 29.77
C VAL A 76 52.92 -5.41 28.97
N PRO A 77 52.77 -6.72 29.26
CA PRO A 77 51.81 -7.56 28.54
C PRO A 77 50.38 -7.05 28.68
N ARG A 78 49.93 -6.73 29.90
CA ARG A 78 48.58 -6.20 30.14
C ARG A 78 48.32 -4.88 29.43
N PHE A 79 49.32 -4.00 29.37
CA PHE A 79 49.22 -2.73 28.66
C PHE A 79 49.04 -2.95 27.16
N THR A 80 49.81 -3.86 26.55
CA THR A 80 49.67 -4.19 25.13
C THR A 80 48.30 -4.80 24.81
N GLU A 81 47.80 -5.70 25.67
CA GLU A 81 46.46 -6.27 25.54
C GLU A 81 45.36 -5.20 25.63
N LEU A 82 45.50 -4.25 26.56
CA LEU A 82 44.56 -3.15 26.72
C LEU A 82 44.51 -2.25 25.48
N GLN A 83 45.67 -1.94 24.87
CA GLN A 83 45.72 -1.16 23.63
C GLN A 83 45.00 -1.87 22.48
N LEU A 84 45.22 -3.17 22.32
CA LEU A 84 44.51 -3.96 21.30
C LEU A 84 43.01 -4.00 21.58
N TYR A 85 42.62 -4.19 22.84
CA TYR A 85 41.21 -4.20 23.24
C TYR A 85 40.53 -2.85 22.97
N GLN A 86 41.20 -1.73 23.26
CA GLN A 86 40.72 -0.39 22.93
C GLN A 86 40.52 -0.22 21.42
N ALA A 87 41.51 -0.60 20.60
CA ALA A 87 41.41 -0.50 19.14
C ALA A 87 40.21 -1.30 18.58
N VAL A 88 39.94 -2.49 19.13
CA VAL A 88 38.77 -3.30 18.77
C VAL A 88 37.47 -2.61 19.16
N LEU A 89 37.38 -2.05 20.37
CA LEU A 89 36.20 -1.33 20.83
C LEU A 89 35.92 -0.07 20.00
N GLU A 90 36.96 0.70 19.66
CA GLU A 90 36.84 1.89 18.82
C GLU A 90 36.38 1.54 17.40
N SER A 91 36.92 0.46 16.83
CA SER A 91 36.48 -0.04 15.53
C SER A 91 35.02 -0.50 15.55
N ALA A 92 34.58 -1.18 16.60
CA ALA A 92 33.19 -1.63 16.75
C ALA A 92 32.22 -0.44 16.93
N ALA A 93 32.60 0.56 17.73
CA ALA A 93 31.83 1.78 17.90
C ALA A 93 31.72 2.57 16.59
N SER A 94 32.83 2.71 15.87
CA SER A 94 32.89 3.34 14.54
C SER A 94 31.98 2.63 13.54
N GLU A 95 32.04 1.30 13.48
CA GLU A 95 31.18 0.50 12.60
C GLU A 95 29.69 0.70 12.95
N HIS A 96 29.33 0.59 14.22
CA HIS A 96 27.94 0.74 14.64
C HIS A 96 27.40 2.13 14.31
N SER A 97 28.20 3.18 14.55
CA SER A 97 27.83 4.55 14.21
C SER A 97 27.68 4.75 12.71
N ALA A 98 28.66 4.32 11.92
CA ALA A 98 28.60 4.44 10.46
C ALA A 98 27.38 3.70 9.89
N ARG A 99 27.08 2.50 10.42
CA ARG A 99 25.89 1.74 10.05
C ARG A 99 24.61 2.47 10.40
N MET A 100 24.49 3.05 11.60
CA MET A 100 23.30 3.81 12.00
C MET A 100 23.06 5.02 11.08
N VAL A 101 24.10 5.79 10.76
CA VAL A 101 24.00 6.94 9.86
C VAL A 101 23.61 6.52 8.44
N ALA A 102 24.24 5.46 7.91
CA ALA A 102 23.90 4.91 6.60
C ALA A 102 22.43 4.44 6.54
N MET A 103 21.95 3.75 7.57
CA MET A 103 20.58 3.25 7.65
C MET A 103 19.55 4.37 7.83
N ARG A 104 19.90 5.43 8.57
CA ARG A 104 19.06 6.62 8.69
C ARG A 104 18.92 7.31 7.33
N ASN A 105 20.02 7.54 6.63
CA ASN A 105 20.00 8.14 5.29
C ASN A 105 19.22 7.27 4.29
N ALA A 106 19.37 5.94 4.36
CA ALA A 106 18.60 5.02 3.52
C ALA A 106 17.10 5.09 3.82
N SER A 107 16.70 5.15 5.10
CA SER A 107 15.31 5.32 5.52
C SER A 107 14.71 6.64 5.03
N ASP A 108 15.45 7.74 5.20
CA ASP A 108 15.01 9.07 4.77
C ASP A 108 14.82 9.12 3.23
N ASN A 109 15.74 8.53 2.47
CA ASN A 109 15.62 8.40 1.01
C ASN A 109 14.43 7.53 0.59
N ALA A 110 14.18 6.43 1.31
CA ALA A 110 13.04 5.56 1.03
C ALA A 110 11.70 6.27 1.29
N LEU A 111 11.61 7.08 2.36
CA LEU A 111 10.43 7.90 2.65
C LEU A 111 10.17 8.95 1.56
N GLN A 112 11.24 9.59 1.06
CA GLN A 112 11.11 10.53 -0.05
C GLN A 112 10.59 9.84 -1.33
N LEU A 113 11.16 8.69 -1.70
CA LEU A 113 10.67 7.91 -2.84
C LEU A 113 9.22 7.45 -2.67
N ALA A 114 8.83 7.05 -1.46
CA ALA A 114 7.45 6.67 -1.18
C ALA A 114 6.48 7.84 -1.38
N ALA A 115 6.85 9.06 -0.96
CA ALA A 115 6.06 10.25 -1.19
C ALA A 115 5.92 10.57 -2.69
N ASP A 116 7.02 10.48 -3.45
CA ASP A 116 7.04 10.70 -4.89
C ASP A 116 6.16 9.69 -5.63
N TYR A 117 6.29 8.40 -5.30
CA TYR A 117 5.46 7.36 -5.90
C TYR A 117 3.99 7.46 -5.50
N THR A 118 3.68 7.92 -4.30
CA THR A 118 2.29 8.20 -3.90
C THR A 118 1.69 9.29 -4.77
N LEU A 119 2.45 10.35 -5.08
CA LEU A 119 2.00 11.43 -5.95
C LEU A 119 1.81 10.93 -7.40
N ILE A 120 2.75 10.14 -7.92
CA ILE A 120 2.63 9.52 -9.25
C ILE A 120 1.42 8.58 -9.32
N TYR A 121 1.23 7.74 -8.31
CA TYR A 121 0.10 6.83 -8.21
C TYR A 121 -1.23 7.58 -8.25
N ASN A 122 -1.38 8.66 -7.47
CA ASN A 122 -2.60 9.45 -7.47
C ASN A 122 -2.85 10.14 -8.82
N LYS A 123 -1.82 10.65 -9.48
CA LYS A 123 -1.93 11.21 -10.84
C LYS A 123 -2.36 10.16 -11.85
N ALA A 124 -1.71 8.98 -11.84
CA ALA A 124 -2.04 7.87 -12.71
C ALA A 124 -3.49 7.39 -12.47
N ARG A 125 -3.91 7.31 -11.21
CA ARG A 125 -5.28 6.97 -10.83
C ARG A 125 -6.29 7.97 -11.40
N GLN A 126 -6.03 9.27 -11.26
CA GLN A 126 -6.91 10.31 -11.80
C GLN A 126 -6.97 10.28 -13.33
N ALA A 127 -5.84 10.06 -13.99
CA ALA A 127 -5.78 9.89 -15.43
C ALA A 127 -6.59 8.67 -15.90
N ALA A 128 -6.48 7.54 -15.19
CA ALA A 128 -7.27 6.33 -15.48
C ALA A 128 -8.78 6.59 -15.34
N ILE A 129 -9.22 7.18 -14.21
CA ILE A 129 -10.64 7.55 -14.01
C ILE A 129 -11.13 8.48 -15.12
N THR A 130 -10.32 9.47 -15.51
CA THR A 130 -10.69 10.41 -16.58
C THR A 130 -10.83 9.70 -17.93
N ASN A 131 -9.91 8.79 -18.25
CA ASN A 131 -9.98 8.00 -19.47
C ASN A 131 -11.22 7.09 -19.49
N GLU A 132 -11.55 6.46 -18.37
CA GLU A 132 -12.78 5.66 -18.24
C GLU A 132 -14.03 6.52 -18.46
N ILE A 133 -14.08 7.73 -17.89
CA ILE A 133 -15.19 8.66 -18.11
C ILE A 133 -15.26 9.08 -19.59
N LEU A 134 -14.13 9.40 -20.22
CA LEU A 134 -14.08 9.77 -21.64
C LEU A 134 -14.57 8.63 -22.54
N ASP A 135 -14.23 7.38 -22.21
CA ASP A 135 -14.69 6.21 -22.96
C ASP A 135 -16.20 6.00 -22.80
N ILE A 136 -16.74 6.15 -21.58
CA ILE A 136 -18.19 6.09 -21.32
C ILE A 136 -18.94 7.18 -22.07
N VAL A 137 -18.46 8.43 -22.02
CA VAL A 137 -19.11 9.57 -22.70
C VAL A 137 -19.01 9.40 -24.21
N GLY A 138 -17.84 9.01 -24.74
CA GLY A 138 -17.67 8.74 -26.17
C GLY A 138 -18.56 7.60 -26.66
N GLY A 139 -18.71 6.52 -25.89
CA GLY A 139 -19.63 5.43 -26.18
C GLY A 139 -21.10 5.86 -26.14
N ALA A 140 -21.49 6.68 -25.17
CA ALA A 140 -22.85 7.22 -25.06
C ALA A 140 -23.19 8.19 -26.22
N GLU A 141 -22.27 9.08 -26.59
CA GLU A 141 -22.44 9.97 -27.76
C GLU A 141 -22.51 9.19 -29.07
N ALA A 142 -21.68 8.16 -29.24
CA ALA A 142 -21.76 7.28 -30.41
C ALA A 142 -23.14 6.61 -30.51
N LEU A 143 -23.67 6.10 -29.40
CA LEU A 143 -25.02 5.52 -29.36
C LEU A 143 -26.09 6.56 -29.70
N GLN A 144 -26.03 7.76 -29.11
CA GLN A 144 -26.99 8.84 -29.40
C GLN A 144 -26.97 9.23 -30.89
N SER A 145 -25.78 9.43 -31.46
CA SER A 145 -25.63 9.75 -32.89
C SER A 145 -26.17 8.65 -33.80
N SER A 146 -26.14 7.39 -33.36
CA SER A 146 -26.72 6.26 -34.07
C SER A 146 -28.24 6.30 -34.05
N ILE A 147 -28.82 6.64 -32.89
CA ILE A 147 -30.28 6.82 -32.73
C ILE A 147 -30.77 7.98 -33.59
N ASP A 148 -30.05 9.11 -33.58
CA ASP A 148 -30.42 10.29 -34.37
C ASP A 148 -30.40 10.00 -35.87
N LYS A 149 -29.36 9.31 -36.37
CA LYS A 149 -29.31 8.85 -37.78
C LYS A 149 -30.45 7.90 -38.13
N LEU A 150 -30.81 7.01 -37.22
CA LEU A 150 -31.91 6.05 -37.44
C LEU A 150 -33.26 6.77 -37.46
N ALA A 151 -33.44 7.79 -36.62
CA ALA A 151 -34.61 8.67 -36.65
C ALA A 151 -34.71 9.46 -37.98
N GLU A 152 -33.59 10.01 -38.47
CA GLU A 152 -33.53 10.66 -39.79
C GLU A 152 -33.89 9.69 -40.93
N GLN A 153 -33.35 8.47 -40.91
CA GLN A 153 -33.68 7.44 -41.90
C GLN A 153 -35.16 7.06 -41.86
N LEU A 154 -35.75 6.91 -40.67
CA LEU A 154 -37.18 6.63 -40.52
C LEU A 154 -38.05 7.78 -41.03
N LEU A 155 -37.67 9.02 -40.75
CA LEU A 155 -38.37 10.21 -41.26
C LEU A 155 -38.31 10.30 -42.79
N LEU A 156 -37.15 10.02 -43.38
CA LEU A 156 -36.97 9.94 -44.84
C LEU A 156 -37.80 8.82 -45.46
N GLN A 157 -37.81 7.64 -44.84
CA GLN A 157 -38.62 6.51 -45.30
C GLN A 157 -40.13 6.84 -45.23
N HIS A 158 -40.57 7.48 -44.14
CA HIS A 158 -41.96 7.91 -44.01
C HIS A 158 -42.36 8.99 -45.04
N GLN A 159 -41.47 9.93 -45.35
CA GLN A 159 -41.71 10.90 -46.42
C GLN A 159 -41.78 10.24 -47.80
N HIS A 160 -40.98 9.19 -48.04
CA HIS A 160 -41.01 8.43 -49.29
C HIS A 160 -42.33 7.65 -49.43
N ASP A 161 -42.79 6.97 -48.36
CA ASP A 161 -44.06 6.24 -48.32
C ASP A 161 -45.29 7.16 -48.51
N MET A 162 -45.20 8.44 -48.14
CA MET A 162 -46.27 9.42 -48.33
C MET A 162 -46.37 9.97 -49.76
N LEU A 163 -45.29 9.84 -50.56
CA LEU A 163 -45.23 10.29 -51.95
C LEU A 163 -45.63 9.20 -52.95
N GLU A 164 -45.66 7.92 -52.54
CA GLU A 164 -46.21 6.84 -53.33
C GLU A 164 -47.72 6.69 -53.08
N VAL A 165 -48.52 6.78 -54.16
CA VAL A 165 -49.97 6.55 -54.14
C VAL A 165 -50.26 5.14 -53.60
N PRO A 166 -51.25 4.91 -52.71
CA PRO A 166 -51.39 3.64 -51.99
C PRO A 166 -51.68 2.48 -52.95
N SER A 167 -50.64 1.71 -53.27
CA SER A 167 -50.79 0.34 -53.73
C SER A 167 -51.04 -0.53 -52.49
N ALA A 168 -52.26 -1.07 -52.41
CA ALA A 168 -52.79 -2.14 -51.54
C ALA A 168 -51.92 -2.56 -50.33
N PRO A 169 -52.48 -2.61 -49.12
CA PRO A 169 -51.71 -2.91 -47.91
C PRO A 169 -51.11 -4.32 -48.00
N LYS A 170 -49.79 -4.41 -48.20
CA LYS A 170 -49.05 -5.61 -47.81
C LYS A 170 -48.94 -5.56 -46.29
N LYS A 171 -49.74 -6.42 -45.64
CA LYS A 171 -49.67 -6.68 -44.20
C LYS A 171 -48.21 -6.75 -43.74
N PRO A 172 -47.76 -5.89 -42.82
CA PRO A 172 -46.55 -6.21 -42.09
C PRO A 172 -46.85 -7.45 -41.26
N ALA A 173 -45.97 -8.45 -41.37
CA ALA A 173 -45.93 -9.56 -40.43
C ALA A 173 -45.55 -8.99 -39.06
N VAL A 174 -46.57 -8.57 -38.31
CA VAL A 174 -46.45 -8.38 -36.87
C VAL A 174 -46.29 -9.77 -36.29
N THR A 175 -45.04 -10.17 -36.02
CA THR A 175 -44.77 -11.24 -35.07
C THR A 175 -45.22 -10.73 -33.71
N LYS A 176 -46.51 -10.90 -33.42
CA LYS A 176 -47.04 -10.72 -32.07
C LYS A 176 -46.33 -11.75 -31.21
N VAL A 177 -45.34 -11.34 -30.42
CA VAL A 177 -45.05 -12.05 -29.18
C VAL A 177 -46.30 -11.88 -28.33
N VAL A 178 -47.12 -12.92 -28.32
CA VAL A 178 -48.23 -13.06 -27.39
C VAL A 178 -47.62 -13.18 -26.01
N VAL A 179 -47.40 -12.06 -25.32
CA VAL A 179 -47.29 -12.08 -23.87
C VAL A 179 -48.70 -12.37 -23.38
N LYS A 180 -48.93 -13.65 -23.07
CA LYS A 180 -50.07 -14.12 -22.31
C LYS A 180 -50.21 -13.17 -21.12
N GLY A 181 -51.35 -12.51 -20.97
CA GLY A 181 -51.65 -11.71 -19.79
C GLY A 181 -51.45 -12.60 -18.56
N SER A 182 -50.33 -12.39 -17.88
CA SER A 182 -50.04 -13.10 -16.64
C SER A 182 -50.91 -12.44 -15.59
N LYS A 183 -51.65 -13.28 -14.88
CA LYS A 183 -52.34 -12.92 -13.65
C LYS A 183 -51.31 -12.20 -12.76
N ALA A 184 -51.68 -11.07 -12.17
CA ALA A 184 -50.80 -10.32 -11.28
C ALA A 184 -50.19 -11.26 -10.23
N ASP A 185 -48.88 -11.22 -10.08
CA ASP A 185 -48.16 -12.08 -9.14
C ASP A 185 -48.20 -11.45 -7.75
N ASP A 186 -48.21 -12.30 -6.71
CA ASP A 186 -48.10 -11.83 -5.34
C ASP A 186 -46.62 -11.53 -4.99
N LEU A 187 -46.20 -10.29 -5.20
CA LEU A 187 -44.81 -9.86 -4.98
C LEU A 187 -44.42 -9.83 -3.49
N THR A 188 -45.36 -10.07 -2.56
CA THR A 188 -45.05 -10.16 -1.12
C THR A 188 -44.22 -11.39 -0.75
N LYS A 189 -44.03 -12.33 -1.69
CA LYS A 189 -43.12 -13.48 -1.54
C LYS A 189 -41.63 -13.09 -1.56
N ILE A 190 -41.30 -11.86 -1.92
CA ILE A 190 -39.94 -11.33 -1.91
C ILE A 190 -39.67 -10.69 -0.55
N GLU A 191 -38.56 -11.08 0.07
CA GLU A 191 -38.17 -10.57 1.38
C GLU A 191 -37.86 -9.07 1.30
N GLY A 192 -38.63 -8.28 2.05
CA GLY A 192 -38.54 -6.82 2.06
C GLY A 192 -39.66 -6.09 1.31
N ILE A 193 -40.46 -6.80 0.50
CA ILE A 193 -41.66 -6.22 -0.15
C ILE A 193 -42.88 -6.44 0.76
N GLY A 194 -43.14 -5.46 1.63
CA GLY A 194 -44.37 -5.44 2.43
C GLY A 194 -45.61 -5.02 1.62
N PRO A 195 -46.84 -5.15 2.18
CA PRO A 195 -48.09 -4.84 1.48
C PRO A 195 -48.17 -3.42 0.91
N LYS A 196 -47.55 -2.44 1.57
CA LYS A 196 -47.48 -1.04 1.11
C LYS A 196 -46.55 -0.87 -0.09
N MET A 197 -45.39 -1.55 -0.08
CA MET A 197 -44.44 -1.52 -1.18
C MET A 197 -45.01 -2.24 -2.40
N PHE A 198 -45.69 -3.37 -2.17
CA PHE A 198 -46.44 -4.07 -3.22
C PHE A 198 -47.47 -3.17 -3.89
N ALA A 199 -48.29 -2.46 -3.11
CA ALA A 199 -49.29 -1.55 -3.66
C ALA A 199 -48.68 -0.42 -4.52
N ALA A 200 -47.52 0.10 -4.13
CA ALA A 200 -46.82 1.13 -4.91
C ALA A 200 -46.18 0.58 -6.19
N LEU A 201 -45.60 -0.62 -6.15
CA LEU A 201 -45.07 -1.27 -7.34
C LEU A 201 -46.17 -1.58 -8.35
N VAL A 202 -47.32 -2.07 -7.88
CA VAL A 202 -48.52 -2.26 -8.72
C VAL A 202 -49.00 -0.93 -9.29
N GLY A 203 -49.02 0.14 -8.49
CA GLY A 203 -49.35 1.50 -8.94
C GLY A 203 -48.40 2.05 -10.01
N ALA A 204 -47.14 1.59 -10.01
CA ALA A 204 -46.13 1.89 -11.03
C ALA A 204 -46.13 0.93 -12.23
N GLY A 205 -47.09 0.00 -12.31
CA GLY A 205 -47.22 -0.97 -13.41
C GLY A 205 -46.30 -2.19 -13.31
N ILE A 206 -45.61 -2.36 -12.17
CA ILE A 206 -44.75 -3.50 -11.82
C ILE A 206 -45.57 -4.49 -11.00
N ASP A 207 -46.33 -5.33 -11.69
CA ASP A 207 -47.35 -6.23 -11.15
C ASP A 207 -47.02 -7.72 -11.26
N THR A 208 -45.83 -8.06 -11.78
CA THR A 208 -45.37 -9.44 -12.03
C THR A 208 -43.91 -9.62 -11.65
N PHE A 209 -43.52 -10.84 -11.29
CA PHE A 209 -42.11 -11.15 -10.99
C PHE A 209 -41.21 -10.88 -12.20
N ALA A 210 -41.74 -11.11 -13.41
CA ALA A 210 -41.02 -10.87 -14.67
C ALA A 210 -40.70 -9.38 -14.86
N LYS A 211 -41.66 -8.49 -14.59
CA LYS A 211 -41.41 -7.05 -14.65
C LYS A 211 -40.44 -6.61 -13.56
N LEU A 212 -40.61 -7.09 -12.33
CA LEU A 212 -39.74 -6.72 -11.22
C LEU A 212 -38.28 -7.18 -11.42
N ALA A 213 -38.05 -8.34 -12.04
CA ALA A 213 -36.72 -8.83 -12.38
C ALA A 213 -36.06 -8.06 -13.53
N ALA A 214 -36.86 -7.53 -14.47
CA ALA A 214 -36.38 -6.77 -15.62
C ALA A 214 -36.15 -5.28 -15.32
N THR A 215 -36.75 -4.75 -14.24
CA THR A 215 -36.59 -3.35 -13.85
C THR A 215 -35.28 -3.12 -13.11
N ASP A 216 -34.55 -2.09 -13.51
CA ASP A 216 -33.32 -1.64 -12.87
C ASP A 216 -33.58 -0.93 -11.52
N GLU A 217 -32.57 -0.88 -10.67
CA GLU A 217 -32.70 -0.32 -9.32
C GLU A 217 -33.10 1.18 -9.34
N ASN A 218 -32.70 1.95 -10.34
CA ASN A 218 -33.02 3.38 -10.42
C ASN A 218 -34.51 3.58 -10.75
N THR A 219 -35.05 2.79 -11.68
CA THR A 219 -36.48 2.81 -12.00
C THR A 219 -37.33 2.35 -10.81
N LEU A 220 -36.86 1.36 -10.03
CA LEU A 220 -37.52 0.95 -8.79
C LEU A 220 -37.50 2.04 -7.72
N ARG A 221 -36.39 2.78 -7.57
CA ARG A 221 -36.30 3.94 -6.66
C ARG A 221 -37.29 5.02 -7.09
N ALA A 222 -37.33 5.37 -8.37
CA ALA A 222 -38.24 6.37 -8.90
C ALA A 222 -39.73 5.99 -8.67
N ALA A 223 -40.08 4.71 -8.82
CA ALA A 223 -41.43 4.21 -8.55
C ALA A 223 -41.82 4.32 -7.07
N ILE A 224 -40.89 4.05 -6.15
CA ILE A 224 -41.11 4.14 -4.69
C ILE A 224 -41.21 5.61 -4.24
N GLU A 225 -40.38 6.48 -4.82
CA GLU A 225 -40.37 7.92 -4.53
C GLU A 225 -41.65 8.60 -5.05
N ALA A 226 -42.12 8.22 -6.25
CA ALA A 226 -43.40 8.68 -6.79
C ALA A 226 -44.59 8.28 -5.90
N ALA A 227 -44.48 7.18 -5.15
CA ALA A 227 -45.46 6.75 -4.15
C ALA A 227 -45.28 7.40 -2.77
N GLY A 228 -44.31 8.31 -2.61
CA GLY A 228 -44.08 9.07 -1.37
C GLY A 228 -43.53 8.24 -0.21
N MET A 229 -42.91 7.09 -0.48
CA MET A 229 -42.41 6.17 0.56
C MET A 229 -40.90 6.26 0.74
N LYS A 230 -40.44 5.99 1.97
CA LYS A 230 -39.00 5.89 2.28
C LYS A 230 -38.42 4.63 1.65
N PHE A 231 -37.22 4.76 1.09
CA PHE A 231 -36.50 3.66 0.45
C PHE A 231 -36.30 2.46 1.41
N SER A 232 -36.58 1.25 0.91
CA SER A 232 -36.25 0.03 1.64
C SER A 232 -34.75 -0.24 1.53
N PRO A 233 -34.05 -0.56 2.63
CA PRO A 233 -32.64 -0.96 2.59
C PRO A 233 -32.40 -2.30 1.87
N THR A 234 -33.46 -3.02 1.48
CA THR A 234 -33.41 -4.31 0.77
C THR A 234 -33.62 -4.18 -0.75
N LEU A 235 -33.74 -2.96 -1.28
CA LEU A 235 -34.07 -2.72 -2.69
C LEU A 235 -33.11 -3.40 -3.68
N SER A 236 -31.83 -3.45 -3.33
CA SER A 236 -30.77 -4.03 -4.17
C SER A 236 -30.89 -5.56 -4.36
N THR A 237 -31.71 -6.24 -3.55
CA THR A 237 -31.90 -7.71 -3.65
C THR A 237 -33.21 -8.08 -4.33
N TRP A 238 -34.11 -7.13 -4.61
CA TRP A 238 -35.46 -7.43 -5.12
C TRP A 238 -35.46 -7.96 -6.55
N SER A 239 -34.65 -7.38 -7.45
CA SER A 239 -34.54 -7.86 -8.83
C SER A 239 -33.98 -9.28 -8.89
N GLN A 240 -32.97 -9.57 -8.06
CA GLN A 240 -32.35 -10.88 -7.98
C GLN A 240 -33.29 -11.94 -7.36
N GLN A 241 -34.03 -11.58 -6.31
CA GLN A 241 -35.07 -12.46 -5.74
C GLN A 241 -36.21 -12.71 -6.75
N ALA A 242 -36.63 -11.68 -7.48
CA ALA A 242 -37.64 -11.81 -8.52
C ALA A 242 -37.19 -12.74 -9.66
N ALA A 243 -35.90 -12.75 -10.02
CA ALA A 243 -35.36 -13.66 -11.04
C ALA A 243 -35.52 -15.14 -10.68
N TYR A 244 -35.34 -15.53 -9.40
CA TYR A 244 -35.62 -16.90 -8.94
C TYR A 244 -37.12 -17.24 -9.03
N ALA A 245 -37.99 -16.30 -8.68
CA ALA A 245 -39.44 -16.46 -8.78
C ALA A 245 -39.93 -16.60 -10.23
N VAL A 246 -39.32 -15.89 -11.19
CA VAL A 246 -39.62 -16.02 -12.64
C VAL A 246 -39.27 -17.42 -13.15
N ASN A 247 -38.16 -17.99 -12.68
CA ASN A 247 -37.71 -19.33 -13.08
C ASN A 247 -38.47 -20.46 -12.37
N GLY A 248 -39.39 -20.14 -11.45
CA GLY A 248 -40.10 -21.12 -10.63
C GLY A 248 -39.21 -21.84 -9.61
N ASP A 249 -37.98 -21.34 -9.40
CA ASP A 249 -36.98 -21.92 -8.50
C ASP A 249 -37.19 -21.43 -7.06
N TRP A 250 -38.25 -21.95 -6.43
CA TRP A 250 -38.62 -21.59 -5.06
C TRP A 250 -37.60 -22.10 -4.02
N ALA A 251 -36.94 -23.23 -4.30
CA ALA A 251 -35.89 -23.77 -3.43
C ALA A 251 -34.61 -22.92 -3.49
N GLY A 252 -34.21 -22.44 -4.68
CA GLY A 252 -33.11 -21.49 -4.83
C GLY A 252 -33.40 -20.13 -4.20
N LEU A 253 -34.66 -19.66 -4.26
CA LEU A 253 -35.08 -18.44 -3.56
C LEU A 253 -34.95 -18.58 -2.03
N GLU A 254 -35.42 -19.68 -1.45
CA GLU A 254 -35.35 -19.92 0.00
C GLU A 254 -33.90 -20.06 0.48
N ALA A 255 -33.05 -20.74 -0.30
CA ALA A 255 -31.61 -20.82 -0.03
C ALA A 255 -30.96 -19.43 -0.09
N PHE A 256 -31.31 -18.61 -1.08
CA PHE A 256 -30.81 -17.24 -1.20
C PHE A 256 -31.26 -16.37 -0.02
N GLN A 257 -32.54 -16.44 0.38
CA GLN A 257 -33.09 -15.72 1.53
C GLN A 257 -32.42 -16.13 2.85
N SER A 258 -32.09 -17.42 3.03
CA SER A 258 -31.39 -17.90 4.24
C SER A 258 -29.97 -17.34 4.40
N GLN A 259 -29.35 -16.90 3.29
CA GLN A 259 -28.02 -16.27 3.28
C GLN A 259 -28.08 -14.76 3.50
N LEU A 260 -29.26 -14.14 3.44
CA LEU A 260 -29.42 -12.71 3.66
C LEU A 260 -29.52 -12.40 5.16
N VAL A 261 -28.79 -11.38 5.61
CA VAL A 261 -28.91 -10.85 6.97
C VAL A 261 -29.94 -9.72 6.94
N SER A 262 -31.19 -10.04 7.30
CA SER A 262 -32.34 -9.12 7.23
C SER A 262 -32.59 -8.57 5.81
N GLY A 263 -32.64 -9.46 4.80
CA GLY A 263 -32.91 -9.11 3.40
C GLY A 263 -31.75 -8.42 2.65
N ARG A 264 -30.56 -8.34 3.27
CA ARG A 264 -29.33 -7.76 2.68
C ARG A 264 -28.27 -8.82 2.44
N LYS A 265 -27.49 -8.67 1.37
CA LYS A 265 -26.25 -9.43 1.19
C LYS A 265 -25.29 -9.03 2.31
N ALA A 266 -24.69 -10.03 2.97
CA ALA A 266 -23.67 -9.84 3.99
C ALA A 266 -22.45 -9.10 3.43
#